data_AF-A0A8X7W445-F1
#
_entry.id   AF-A0A8X7W445-F1
#
_cell.length_a   1.000
_cell.length_b   1.000
_cell.length_c   1.000
_cell.angle_alpha   90.00
_cell.angle_beta   90.00
_cell.angle_gamma   90.00
#
_symmetry.space_group_name_H-M   'P 1'
#
loop_
_entity.id
_entity.type
_entity.pdbx_description
1 polymer ?
#
loop_
_entity_poly.entity_id
_entity_poly.type
_entity_poly.pdbx_seq_one_letter_code
_entity_poly.pdbx_strand_id
1 'polypeptide(L)'
;MVKLNVIMVSFIVLVVACTCVPLLAVEENEPKKLWDQCVVKISPKCALGIISQVFGNGVVSIPCCHELVQEGKECHDTLIKYIADRPSLIGNELKYLKKRDELWAQCVSVSKAVSPA
;
A
#
# COMPACT_ATOMS: atom_id res chain seq x y z
N MET A 1 -51.15 -21.53 6.27
CA MET A 1 -50.90 -20.07 6.41
C MET A 1 -49.63 -19.75 7.20
N VAL A 2 -49.32 -20.46 8.30
CA VAL A 2 -48.10 -20.21 9.12
C VAL A 2 -46.78 -20.48 8.37
N LYS A 3 -46.74 -21.49 7.50
CA LYS A 3 -45.54 -21.90 6.73
C LYS A 3 -45.04 -20.80 5.78
N LEU A 4 -45.96 -20.07 5.13
CA LEU A 4 -45.64 -19.00 4.19
C LEU A 4 -45.11 -17.76 4.93
N ASN A 5 -45.66 -17.47 6.11
CA ASN A 5 -45.24 -16.35 6.95
C ASN A 5 -43.81 -16.55 7.51
N VAL A 6 -43.46 -17.78 7.89
CA VAL A 6 -42.10 -18.12 8.35
C VAL A 6 -41.09 -17.98 7.20
N ILE A 7 -41.44 -18.46 6.01
CA ILE A 7 -40.59 -18.32 4.82
C ILE A 7 -40.37 -16.83 4.50
N MET A 8 -41.43 -16.03 4.49
CA MET A 8 -41.34 -14.58 4.25
C MET A 8 -40.49 -13.87 5.30
N VAL A 9 -40.64 -14.22 6.58
CA VAL A 9 -39.82 -13.65 7.67
C VAL A 9 -38.35 -14.05 7.53
N SER A 10 -38.05 -15.30 7.15
CA SER A 10 -36.67 -15.75 6.90
C SER A 10 -36.02 -15.03 5.72
N PHE A 11 -36.76 -14.81 4.62
CA PHE A 11 -36.26 -14.02 3.49
C PHE A 11 -36.00 -12.57 3.88
N ILE A 12 -36.88 -11.95 4.67
CA ILE A 12 -36.71 -10.58 5.17
C ILE A 12 -35.47 -10.49 6.07
N VAL A 13 -35.25 -11.45 6.98
CA VAL A 13 -34.07 -11.50 7.86
C VAL A 13 -32.78 -11.68 7.05
N LEU A 14 -32.78 -12.51 6.01
CA LEU A 14 -31.66 -12.68 5.07
C LEU A 14 -31.34 -11.38 4.32
N VAL A 15 -32.36 -10.68 3.83
CA VAL A 15 -32.20 -9.38 3.15
C VAL A 15 -31.68 -8.32 4.11
N VAL A 16 -32.24 -8.23 5.31
CA VAL A 16 -31.79 -7.29 6.36
C VAL A 16 -30.35 -7.57 6.75
N ALA A 17 -29.97 -8.83 6.98
CA ALA A 17 -28.59 -9.22 7.27
C ALA A 17 -27.62 -8.90 6.11
N CYS A 18 -28.07 -9.03 4.85
CA CYS A 18 -27.29 -8.61 3.68
C CYS A 18 -27.12 -7.08 3.57
N THR A 19 -28.09 -6.29 4.06
CA THR A 19 -27.99 -4.82 4.11
C THR A 19 -27.25 -4.30 5.34
N CYS A 20 -27.00 -5.15 6.34
CA CYS A 20 -26.24 -4.82 7.56
C CYS A 20 -24.74 -5.01 7.41
N VAL A 21 -24.24 -5.43 6.24
CA VAL A 21 -22.88 -5.07 5.86
C VAL A 21 -23.01 -3.59 5.53
N PRO A 22 -22.48 -2.65 6.33
CA PRO A 22 -22.13 -1.39 5.72
C PRO A 22 -21.21 -1.84 4.60
N LEU A 23 -21.64 -1.69 3.34
CA LEU A 23 -20.72 -1.44 2.23
C LEU A 23 -19.75 -0.50 2.88
N LEU A 24 -18.57 -1.00 3.26
CA LEU A 24 -17.63 -0.15 3.95
C LEU A 24 -17.48 0.95 2.93
N ALA A 25 -18.00 2.12 3.26
CA ALA A 25 -17.34 3.33 2.90
C ALA A 25 -15.95 3.13 3.51
N VAL A 26 -15.11 2.35 2.80
CA VAL A 26 -13.82 2.81 2.41
C VAL A 26 -14.13 4.16 1.80
N GLU A 27 -14.28 5.15 2.67
CA GLU A 27 -13.77 6.46 2.40
C GLU A 27 -12.41 6.13 1.81
N GLU A 28 -12.26 6.37 0.50
CA GLU A 28 -10.95 6.48 -0.09
C GLU A 28 -10.30 7.60 0.69
N ASN A 29 -9.71 7.24 1.83
CA ASN A 29 -8.89 8.13 2.57
C ASN A 29 -7.76 8.53 1.61
N GLU A 30 -7.33 9.78 1.69
CA GLU A 30 -6.25 10.30 0.85
C GLU A 30 -5.05 9.32 0.67
N PRO A 31 -4.65 8.53 1.70
CA PRO A 31 -3.63 7.50 1.54
C PRO A 31 -3.93 6.43 0.47
N LYS A 32 -5.16 5.95 0.33
CA LYS A 32 -5.53 4.96 -0.70
C LYS A 32 -5.51 5.55 -2.10
N LYS A 33 -6.03 6.76 -2.26
CA LYS A 33 -6.00 7.47 -3.55
C LYS A 33 -4.57 7.78 -3.99
N LEU A 34 -3.72 8.23 -3.07
CA LEU A 34 -2.29 8.45 -3.34
C LEU A 34 -1.56 7.14 -3.61
N TRP A 35 -1.89 6.08 -2.88
CA TRP A 35 -1.40 4.73 -3.17
C TRP A 35 -1.73 4.31 -4.61
N ASP A 36 -2.97 4.47 -5.05
CA ASP A 36 -3.38 4.10 -6.41
C ASP A 36 -2.70 4.96 -7.48
N GLN A 37 -2.42 6.24 -7.20
CA GLN A 37 -1.66 7.11 -8.09
C GLN A 37 -0.17 6.72 -8.19
N CYS A 38 0.38 6.15 -7.12
CA CYS A 38 1.81 5.85 -7.00
C CYS A 38 2.17 4.41 -7.37
N VAL A 39 1.36 3.43 -6.97
CA VAL A 39 1.63 2.01 -7.18
C VAL A 39 1.52 1.60 -8.64
N VAL A 40 0.67 2.26 -9.42
CA VAL A 40 0.51 1.92 -10.84
C VAL A 40 1.72 2.31 -11.69
N LYS A 41 2.63 3.14 -11.17
CA LYS A 41 3.77 3.67 -11.93
C LYS A 41 5.09 2.97 -11.64
N ILE A 42 5.25 2.37 -10.46
CA ILE A 42 6.39 1.51 -10.15
C ILE A 42 6.05 0.07 -10.56
N SER A 43 6.94 -0.54 -11.34
CA SER A 43 6.80 -1.91 -11.80
C SER A 43 6.64 -2.88 -10.63
N PRO A 44 5.79 -3.92 -10.75
CA PRO A 44 5.54 -4.85 -9.66
C PRO A 44 6.83 -5.48 -9.08
N LYS A 45 7.82 -5.74 -9.95
CA LYS A 45 9.12 -6.27 -9.55
C LYS A 45 9.89 -5.29 -8.66
N CYS A 46 9.90 -4.00 -9.02
CA CYS A 46 10.60 -2.99 -8.24
C CYS A 46 9.86 -2.64 -6.95
N ALA A 47 8.52 -2.57 -6.99
CA ALA A 47 7.70 -2.40 -5.79
C ALA A 47 7.98 -3.51 -4.76
N LEU A 48 8.05 -4.77 -5.19
CA LEU A 48 8.38 -5.89 -4.31
C LEU A 48 9.80 -5.79 -3.73
N GLY A 49 10.78 -5.36 -4.54
CA GLY A 49 12.15 -5.12 -4.08
C GLY A 49 12.22 -4.02 -3.01
N ILE A 50 11.51 -2.90 -3.22
CA ILE A 50 11.44 -1.77 -2.29
C ILE A 50 10.82 -2.20 -0.96
N ILE A 51 9.66 -2.87 -1.01
CA ILE A 51 8.97 -3.38 0.19
C ILE A 51 9.87 -4.38 0.93
N SER A 52 10.50 -5.30 0.22
CA SER A 52 11.41 -6.31 0.81
C SER A 52 12.63 -5.66 1.48
N GLN A 53 13.20 -4.62 0.88
CA GLN A 53 14.33 -3.89 1.46
C GLN A 53 13.91 -3.11 2.71
N VAL A 54 12.76 -2.43 2.72
CA VAL A 54 12.32 -1.64 3.88
C VAL A 54 11.84 -2.53 5.03
N PHE A 55 10.95 -3.48 4.76
CA PHE A 55 10.30 -4.29 5.80
C PHE A 55 11.05 -5.59 6.14
N GLY A 56 11.98 -6.01 5.29
CA GLY A 56 12.81 -7.20 5.48
C GLY A 56 14.31 -6.87 5.35
N ASN A 57 15.05 -7.73 4.65
CA ASN A 57 16.48 -7.57 4.37
C ASN A 57 16.76 -7.74 2.85
N GLY A 58 15.82 -7.29 2.02
CA GLY A 58 15.93 -7.38 0.57
C GLY A 58 17.06 -6.50 -0.01
N VAL A 59 17.15 -6.46 -1.33
CA VAL A 59 18.05 -5.52 -2.02
C VAL A 59 17.30 -4.94 -3.22
N VAL A 60 17.44 -3.64 -3.44
CA VAL A 60 16.88 -2.95 -4.60
C VAL A 60 17.96 -2.85 -5.67
N SER A 61 17.62 -3.24 -6.91
CA SER A 61 18.54 -3.16 -8.03
C SER A 61 18.68 -1.71 -8.53
N ILE A 62 19.78 -1.40 -9.22
CA ILE A 62 20.01 -0.06 -9.81
C ILE A 62 18.85 0.36 -10.74
N PRO A 63 18.35 -0.50 -11.67
CA PRO A 63 17.19 -0.13 -12.48
C PRO A 63 15.95 0.23 -11.65
N CYS A 64 15.69 -0.50 -10.56
CA CYS A 64 14.58 -0.18 -9.66
C CYS A 64 14.80 1.12 -8.87
N CYS A 65 16.05 1.47 -8.57
CA CYS A 65 16.35 2.79 -8.01
C CYS A 65 16.07 3.92 -9.00
N HIS A 66 16.40 3.75 -10.29
CA HIS A 66 16.04 4.73 -11.30
C HIS A 66 14.53 4.91 -11.44
N GLU A 67 13.78 3.81 -11.48
CA GLU A 67 12.32 3.84 -11.50
C GLU A 67 11.77 4.55 -10.26
N LEU A 68 12.25 4.21 -9.06
CA LEU A 68 11.84 4.87 -7.82
C LEU A 68 12.11 6.38 -7.83
N VAL A 69 13.30 6.79 -8.27
CA VAL A 69 13.69 8.21 -8.32
C VAL A 69 12.87 8.97 -9.37
N GLN A 70 12.59 8.34 -10.51
CA GLN A 70 11.75 8.90 -11.57
C GLN A 70 10.32 9.15 -11.09
N GLU A 71 9.74 8.21 -10.32
CA GLU A 71 8.40 8.37 -9.77
C GLU A 71 8.33 9.38 -8.61
N GLY A 72 9.41 9.52 -7.86
CA GLY A 72 9.58 10.61 -6.91
C GLY A 72 9.37 10.21 -5.45
N LYS A 73 9.87 11.09 -4.56
CA LYS A 73 9.95 10.82 -3.12
C LYS A 73 8.58 10.67 -2.48
N GLU A 74 7.61 11.47 -2.90
CA GLU A 74 6.25 11.46 -2.35
C GLU A 74 5.59 10.08 -2.49
N CYS A 75 5.74 9.45 -3.66
CA CYS A 75 5.20 8.12 -3.89
C CYS A 75 5.88 7.04 -3.05
N HIS A 76 7.21 7.10 -2.94
CA HIS A 76 7.96 6.22 -2.04
C HIS A 76 7.53 6.39 -0.58
N ASP A 77 7.41 7.63 -0.14
CA ASP A 77 7.08 7.96 1.24
C ASP A 77 5.68 7.51 1.62
N THR A 78 4.71 7.77 0.75
CA THR A 78 3.32 7.38 0.94
C THR A 78 3.16 5.87 0.96
N LEU A 79 3.81 5.16 0.01
CA LEU A 79 3.78 3.70 -0.07
C LEU A 79 4.25 3.07 1.25
N ILE A 80 5.45 3.46 1.70
CA ILE A 80 6.00 2.86 2.92
C ILE A 80 5.18 3.24 4.14
N LYS A 81 4.75 4.50 4.28
CA LYS A 81 3.96 4.95 5.43
C LYS A 81 2.65 4.17 5.52
N TYR A 82 1.93 4.02 4.41
CA TYR A 82 0.68 3.26 4.37
C TYR A 82 0.85 1.80 4.82
N ILE A 83 1.96 1.14 4.46
CA ILE A 83 2.25 -0.22 4.93
C ILE A 83 2.67 -0.22 6.40
N ALA A 84 3.52 0.73 6.81
CA ALA A 84 4.01 0.82 8.19
C ALA A 84 2.89 1.11 9.21
N ASP A 85 1.82 1.79 8.77
CA ASP A 85 0.63 2.08 9.58
C ASP A 85 -0.28 0.88 9.82
N ARG A 86 0.02 -0.28 9.21
CA ARG A 86 -0.73 -1.51 9.47
C ARG A 86 -0.56 -1.92 10.94
N PRO A 87 -1.63 -2.40 11.63
CA PRO A 87 -1.56 -2.80 13.03
C PRO A 87 -0.47 -3.83 13.37
N SER A 88 -0.11 -4.70 12.41
CA SER A 88 0.96 -5.68 12.57
C SER A 88 2.37 -5.10 12.50
N LEU A 89 2.54 -3.87 12.01
CA LEU A 89 3.83 -3.23 11.72
C LEU A 89 4.07 -1.94 12.53
N ILE A 90 3.00 -1.29 13.01
CA ILE A 90 3.06 0.01 13.70
C ILE A 90 4.01 0.03 14.90
N GLY A 91 4.18 -1.10 15.61
CA GLY A 91 5.13 -1.20 16.73
C GLY A 91 6.60 -0.95 16.36
N ASN A 92 6.95 -1.09 15.07
CA ASN A 92 8.28 -0.85 14.52
C ASN A 92 8.28 0.29 13.48
N GLU A 93 7.24 1.12 13.45
CA GLU A 93 7.03 2.12 12.40
C GLU A 93 8.26 3.01 12.16
N LEU A 94 8.83 3.58 13.23
CA LEU A 94 10.01 4.45 13.16
C LEU A 94 11.21 3.77 12.49
N LYS A 95 11.38 2.45 12.70
CA LYS A 95 12.43 1.67 12.04
C LYS A 95 12.19 1.61 10.53
N TYR A 96 10.95 1.40 10.09
CA TYR A 96 10.60 1.35 8.68
C TYR A 96 10.70 2.70 8.00
N LEU A 97 10.28 3.79 8.67
CA LEU A 97 10.45 5.15 8.15
C LEU A 97 11.92 5.53 7.99
N LYS A 98 12.78 5.12 8.95
CA LYS A 98 14.23 5.31 8.81
C LYS A 98 14.78 4.57 7.59
N LYS A 99 14.44 3.28 7.44
CA LYS A 99 14.89 2.46 6.31
C LYS A 99 14.38 2.97 4.96
N ARG A 100 13.19 3.56 4.93
CA ARG A 100 12.64 4.26 3.75
C ARG A 100 13.54 5.42 3.33
N ASP A 101 13.91 6.27 4.27
CA ASP A 101 14.72 7.46 3.98
C ASP A 101 16.15 7.06 3.57
N GLU A 102 16.72 6.03 4.22
CA GLU A 102 18.00 5.43 3.83
C GLU A 102 17.96 4.87 2.39
N LEU A 103 16.91 4.13 2.04
CA LEU A 103 16.74 3.59 0.68
C LEU A 103 16.57 4.72 -0.37
N TRP A 104 15.80 5.76 -0.05
CA TRP A 104 15.65 6.90 -0.96
C TRP A 104 16.99 7.58 -1.24
N ALA A 105 17.77 7.87 -0.20
CA ALA A 105 19.09 8.47 -0.32
C ALA A 105 20.05 7.59 -1.15
N GLN A 106 20.03 6.28 -0.90
CA GLN A 106 20.79 5.31 -1.70
C GLN A 106 20.39 5.38 -3.18
N CYS A 107 19.10 5.35 -3.49
CA CYS A 107 18.63 5.37 -4.88
C CYS A 107 18.95 6.69 -5.60
N VAL A 108 18.78 7.84 -4.94
CA VAL A 108 19.21 9.14 -5.49
C VAL A 108 20.71 9.16 -5.79
N SER A 109 21.52 8.59 -4.89
CA SER A 109 22.98 8.54 -5.07
C SER A 109 23.37 7.69 -6.29
N VAL A 110 22.83 6.47 -6.43
CA VAL A 110 23.20 5.59 -7.54
C VAL A 110 22.65 6.10 -8.87
N SER A 111 21.46 6.71 -8.89
CA SER A 111 20.89 7.24 -10.12
C SER A 111 21.69 8.43 -10.67
N LYS A 112 22.27 9.27 -9.80
CA LYS A 112 23.18 10.36 -10.22
C LYS A 112 24.50 9.83 -10.77
N ALA A 113 25.03 8.75 -10.21
CA ALA A 113 26.32 8.18 -10.63
C ALA A 113 26.27 7.56 -12.04
N VAL A 114 25.07 7.21 -12.54
CA VAL A 114 24.86 6.54 -13.82
C VAL A 114 24.39 7.49 -14.92
N SER A 115 23.92 8.70 -14.59
CA SER A 115 23.60 9.73 -15.59
C SER A 115 24.90 10.38 -16.12
N PRO A 116 25.18 10.32 -17.44
CA PRO A 116 26.27 11.09 -18.02
C PRO A 116 25.96 12.59 -17.87
N ALA A 117 26.96 13.34 -17.41
CA ALA A 117 26.93 14.81 -17.42
C ALA A 117 26.87 15.37 -18.84
#